data_AF-A0A933IA75-F1
#
_entry.id   AF-A0A933IA75-F1
#
_cell.length_a   1.000
_cell.length_b   1.000
_cell.length_c   1.000
_cell.angle_alpha   90.00
_cell.angle_beta   90.00
_cell.angle_gamma   90.00
#
_symmetry.space_group_name_H-M   'P 1'
#
loop_
_entity.id
_entity.type
_entity.pdbx_description
1 polymer ?
#
loop_
_entity_poly.entity_id
_entity_poly.type
_entity_poly.pdbx_seq_one_letter_code
_entity_poly.pdbx_strand_id
1 'polypeptide(L)'
;MKKIIAYNMLMVALFTPICCAQDIARIVEDVGKSVVVVIGFNVDSTANKLGSGCFINNKGVILTNAHVIDSCLSLQIELTDTIIEVAANSNGLFCTTRKTIKIYLTKCS
;
A
#
# COMPACT_ATOMS: atom_id res chain seq x y z
N MET A 1 16.23 -5.48 -56.38
CA MET A 1 16.51 -6.15 -55.09
C MET A 1 16.80 -5.19 -53.94
N LYS A 2 17.74 -4.24 -54.04
CA LYS A 2 18.05 -3.28 -52.94
C LYS A 2 16.85 -2.45 -52.42
N LYS A 3 15.90 -2.07 -53.30
CA LYS A 3 14.70 -1.30 -52.92
C LYS A 3 13.69 -2.08 -52.06
N ILE A 4 13.61 -3.40 -52.23
CA ILE A 4 12.67 -4.25 -51.48
C ILE A 4 13.16 -4.44 -50.04
N ILE A 5 14.48 -4.57 -49.85
CA ILE A 5 15.11 -4.66 -48.53
C ILE A 5 14.90 -3.36 -47.75
N ALA A 6 15.06 -2.20 -48.41
CA ALA A 6 14.82 -0.90 -47.79
C ALA A 6 13.38 -0.73 -47.31
N TYR A 7 12.39 -1.24 -48.08
CA TYR A 7 10.98 -1.13 -47.73
C TYR A 7 10.61 -1.99 -46.52
N ASN A 8 11.13 -3.21 -46.44
CA ASN A 8 10.91 -4.09 -45.29
C ASN A 8 11.57 -3.56 -44.02
N MET A 9 12.76 -2.94 -44.12
CA MET A 9 13.43 -2.34 -42.98
C MET A 9 12.67 -1.11 -42.44
N LEU A 10 12.07 -0.31 -43.34
CA LEU A 10 11.23 0.82 -42.96
C LEU A 10 9.93 0.37 -42.27
N MET A 11 9.30 -0.69 -42.77
CA MET A 11 8.09 -1.24 -42.15
C MET A 11 8.37 -1.78 -40.73
N VAL A 12 9.48 -2.48 -40.51
CA VAL A 12 9.84 -2.96 -39.15
C VAL A 12 10.04 -1.80 -38.18
N ALA A 13 10.65 -0.70 -38.61
CA ALA A 13 10.85 0.48 -37.77
C ALA A 13 9.55 1.26 -37.46
N LEU A 14 8.56 1.20 -38.35
CA LEU A 14 7.27 1.87 -38.14
C LEU A 14 6.31 1.07 -37.25
N PHE A 15 6.52 -0.24 -37.13
CA PHE A 15 5.67 -1.13 -36.31
C PHE A 15 6.29 -1.51 -34.97
N THR A 16 7.48 -1.02 -34.61
CA THR A 16 7.97 -1.19 -33.24
C THR A 16 7.07 -0.40 -32.29
N PRO A 17 6.32 -1.06 -31.39
CA PRO A 17 5.59 -0.34 -30.37
C PRO A 17 6.61 0.45 -29.56
N ILE A 18 6.38 1.76 -29.45
CA ILE A 18 7.11 2.62 -28.52
C ILE A 18 6.79 2.06 -27.14
N CYS A 19 7.66 1.17 -26.67
CA CYS A 19 7.56 0.62 -25.33
C CYS A 19 7.89 1.78 -24.39
N CYS A 20 6.86 2.49 -23.97
CA CYS A 20 6.96 3.44 -22.87
C CYS A 20 7.31 2.61 -21.64
N ALA A 21 8.61 2.47 -21.37
CA ALA A 21 9.09 2.00 -20.09
C ALA A 21 8.56 2.97 -19.04
N GLN A 22 7.44 2.62 -18.41
CA GLN A 22 6.98 3.35 -17.23
C GLN A 22 8.07 3.20 -16.18
N ASP A 23 8.58 4.34 -15.73
CA ASP A 23 9.58 4.40 -14.69
C ASP A 23 8.93 3.89 -13.39
N ILE A 24 9.28 2.67 -12.99
CA ILE A 24 8.80 2.05 -11.76
C ILE A 24 9.09 2.96 -10.57
N ALA A 25 10.17 3.74 -10.61
CA ALA A 25 10.50 4.68 -9.55
C ALA A 25 9.40 5.72 -9.35
N ARG A 26 8.77 6.22 -10.42
CA ARG A 26 7.66 7.18 -10.33
C ARG A 26 6.43 6.57 -9.67
N ILE A 27 6.09 5.33 -10.03
CA ILE A 27 4.95 4.63 -9.43
C ILE A 27 5.20 4.41 -7.93
N VAL A 28 6.42 4.02 -7.55
CA VAL A 28 6.80 3.82 -6.14
C VAL A 28 6.78 5.15 -5.39
N GLU A 29 7.24 6.24 -5.99
CA GLU A 29 7.23 7.58 -5.39
C GLU A 29 5.80 8.09 -5.14
N ASP A 30 4.90 7.87 -6.10
CA ASP A 30 3.51 8.30 -6.00
C ASP A 30 2.72 7.46 -4.98
N VAL A 31 2.86 6.13 -5.04
CA VAL A 31 2.10 5.20 -4.19
C VAL A 31 2.69 5.11 -2.78
N GLY A 32 4.01 5.27 -2.63
CA GLY A 32 4.72 5.09 -1.36
C GLY A 32 4.19 5.98 -0.23
N LYS A 33 3.72 7.18 -0.55
CA LYS A 33 3.11 8.12 0.42
C LYS A 33 1.81 7.58 1.05
N SER A 34 1.16 6.63 0.38
CA SER A 34 -0.08 6.01 0.85
C SER A 34 0.15 4.69 1.58
N VAL A 35 1.38 4.16 1.58
CA VAL A 35 1.75 2.90 2.25
C VAL A 35 2.19 3.18 3.67
N VAL A 36 1.78 2.32 4.60
CA VAL A 36 2.10 2.40 6.02
C VAL A 36 2.63 1.07 6.53
N VAL A 37 3.44 1.13 7.58
CA VAL A 37 3.83 -0.06 8.36
C VAL A 37 2.81 -0.26 9.46
N VAL A 38 2.41 -1.51 9.69
CA VAL A 38 1.44 -1.91 10.72
C VAL A 38 2.13 -2.87 11.67
N ILE A 39 2.24 -2.47 12.94
CA ILE A 39 2.83 -3.28 14.01
C ILE A 39 1.71 -3.64 14.98
N GLY A 40 1.55 -4.93 15.26
CA GLY A 40 0.56 -5.45 16.19
C GLY A 40 1.19 -5.89 17.51
N PHE A 41 0.60 -5.44 18.62
CA PHE A 41 1.06 -5.75 19.96
C PHE A 41 0.13 -6.71 20.68
N ASN A 42 0.73 -7.55 21.53
CA ASN A 42 0.00 -8.42 22.45
C ASN A 42 -0.25 -7.71 23.81
N VAL A 43 -0.85 -8.42 24.75
CA VAL A 43 -1.15 -7.93 26.11
C VAL A 43 0.09 -7.42 26.85
N ASP A 44 1.25 -8.05 26.63
CA ASP A 44 2.52 -7.67 27.24
C ASP A 44 3.22 -6.49 26.54
N SER A 45 2.51 -5.75 25.68
CA SER A 45 3.05 -4.66 24.84
C SER A 45 4.26 -5.08 23.98
N THR A 46 4.41 -6.37 23.73
CA THR A 46 5.46 -6.91 22.85
C THR A 46 4.93 -6.96 21.43
N ALA A 47 5.71 -6.44 20.48
CA ALA A 47 5.40 -6.54 19.07
C ALA A 47 5.39 -8.02 18.66
N ASN A 48 4.23 -8.52 18.25
CA ASN A 48 4.04 -9.91 17.85
C ASN A 48 3.77 -10.03 16.35
N LYS A 49 3.27 -8.95 15.73
CA LYS A 49 2.90 -8.96 14.32
C LYS A 49 3.45 -7.74 13.60
N LEU A 50 3.85 -7.94 12.35
CA LEU A 50 4.35 -6.90 11.47
C LEU A 50 3.78 -7.10 10.07
N GLY A 51 3.38 -6.02 9.44
CA GLY A 51 2.92 -6.02 8.06
C GLY A 51 2.89 -4.63 7.46
N SER A 52 2.34 -4.53 6.26
CA SER A 52 2.07 -3.27 5.60
C SER A 52 0.57 -3.07 5.42
N GLY A 53 0.19 -1.81 5.24
CA GLY A 53 -1.14 -1.44 4.80
C GLY A 53 -1.07 -0.26 3.84
N CYS A 54 -2.20 0.11 3.27
CA CYS A 54 -2.31 1.33 2.48
C CYS A 54 -3.59 2.10 2.77
N PHE A 55 -3.53 3.42 2.66
CA PHE A 55 -4.72 4.25 2.71
C PHE A 55 -5.57 4.02 1.46
N ILE A 56 -6.84 3.68 1.66
CA ILE A 56 -7.80 3.50 0.56
C ILE A 56 -8.69 4.73 0.35
N ASN A 57 -8.61 5.72 1.24
CA ASN A 57 -9.29 7.02 1.08
C ASN A 57 -8.70 8.10 2.01
N ASN A 58 -9.13 9.34 1.77
CA ASN A 58 -8.71 10.52 2.53
C ASN A 58 -9.33 10.61 3.93
N LYS A 59 -10.16 9.65 4.35
CA LYS A 59 -10.75 9.55 5.70
C LYS A 59 -9.87 8.73 6.66
N GLY A 60 -8.69 8.29 6.20
CA GLY A 60 -7.76 7.51 6.99
C GLY A 60 -8.14 6.04 7.10
N VAL A 61 -8.88 5.48 6.15
CA VAL A 61 -9.15 4.04 6.15
C VAL A 61 -7.93 3.30 5.60
N ILE A 62 -7.38 2.38 6.39
CA ILE A 62 -6.22 1.56 6.01
C ILE A 62 -6.71 0.15 5.65
N LEU A 63 -6.30 -0.33 4.48
CA LEU A 63 -6.42 -1.74 4.09
C LEU A 63 -5.13 -2.47 4.46
N THR A 64 -5.27 -3.59 5.16
CA THR A 64 -4.17 -4.50 5.48
C THR A 64 -4.69 -5.93 5.51
N ASN A 65 -3.79 -6.89 5.63
CA ASN A 65 -4.16 -8.30 5.74
C ASN A 65 -4.72 -8.60 7.15
N ALA A 66 -5.76 -9.43 7.22
CA ALA A 66 -6.37 -9.82 8.48
C ALA A 66 -5.35 -10.49 9.44
N HIS A 67 -4.41 -11.29 8.91
CA HIS A 67 -3.41 -11.95 9.75
C HIS A 67 -2.47 -10.97 10.47
N VAL A 68 -2.28 -9.75 9.97
CA VAL A 68 -1.41 -8.71 10.57
C VAL A 68 -2.03 -8.14 11.85
N ILE A 69 -3.36 -8.16 11.94
CA ILE A 69 -4.12 -7.50 13.00
C ILE A 69 -4.87 -8.48 13.92
N ASP A 70 -5.05 -9.73 13.47
CA ASP A 70 -5.75 -10.74 14.25
C ASP A 70 -5.03 -11.00 15.58
N SER A 71 -5.77 -11.23 16.66
CA SER A 71 -5.22 -11.46 18.02
C SER A 71 -4.28 -10.35 18.56
N CYS A 72 -4.32 -9.14 18.01
CA CYS A 72 -3.59 -7.99 18.55
C CYS A 72 -4.49 -7.16 19.48
N LEU A 73 -3.95 -6.73 20.61
CA LEU A 73 -4.64 -5.85 21.57
C LEU A 73 -4.57 -4.38 21.13
N SER A 74 -3.47 -4.00 20.49
CA SER A 74 -3.27 -2.67 19.93
C SER A 74 -2.42 -2.76 18.66
N LEU A 75 -2.51 -1.73 17.83
CA LEU A 75 -1.66 -1.54 16.67
C LEU A 75 -0.90 -0.22 16.77
N GLN A 76 0.28 -0.18 16.17
CA GLN A 76 1.00 1.04 15.83
C GLN A 76 1.11 1.11 14.31
N ILE A 77 0.75 2.27 13.78
CA ILE A 77 0.86 2.57 12.36
C ILE A 77 2.03 3.54 12.20
N GLU A 78 3.05 3.15 11.46
CA GLU A 78 4.17 4.02 11.12
C GLU A 78 4.00 4.53 9.69
N LEU A 79 3.95 5.86 9.59
CA LEU A 79 4.12 6.60 8.36
C LEU A 79 5.59 7.03 8.27
N THR A 80 6.01 7.47 7.09
CA THR A 80 7.39 7.93 6.84
C THR A 80 7.90 8.93 7.89
N ASP A 81 7.04 9.84 8.36
CA ASP A 81 7.43 10.92 9.28
C ASP A 81 6.66 10.90 10.61
N THR A 82 5.79 9.93 10.85
CA THR A 82 4.86 9.98 12.00
C THR A 82 4.45 8.59 12.46
N ILE A 83 4.35 8.42 13.76
CA ILE A 83 3.85 7.20 14.39
C ILE A 83 2.47 7.47 14.96
N ILE A 84 1.52 6.57 14.73
CA ILE A 84 0.14 6.65 15.21
C ILE A 84 -0.18 5.37 15.98
N GLU A 85 -0.46 5.51 17.27
CA GLU A 85 -0.91 4.39 18.10
C GLU A 85 -2.43 4.24 18.05
N VAL A 86 -2.89 2.99 17.98
CA VAL A 86 -4.29 2.61 17.82
C VAL A 86 -4.64 1.52 18.83
N ALA A 87 -5.55 1.82 19.76
CA ALA A 87 -6.11 0.82 20.66
C ALA A 87 -7.23 0.03 19.98
N ALA A 88 -7.28 -1.29 20.16
CA ALA A 88 -8.41 -2.10 19.72
C ALA A 88 -9.64 -1.84 20.60
N ASN A 89 -10.83 -1.81 20.00
CA ASN A 89 -12.10 -1.86 20.74
C ASN A 89 -12.89 -3.12 20.32
N SER A 90 -13.71 -3.62 21.23
CA SER A 90 -14.60 -4.79 21.14
C SER A 90 -15.51 -4.86 19.89
N ASN A 91 -15.73 -3.75 19.17
CA ASN A 91 -16.57 -3.68 17.97
C ASN A 91 -15.80 -3.58 16.65
N GLY A 92 -14.47 -3.74 16.69
CA GLY A 92 -13.56 -3.45 15.59
C GLY A 92 -12.49 -2.44 16.02
N LEU A 93 -11.37 -2.44 15.32
CA LEU A 93 -10.21 -1.63 15.67
C LEU A 93 -10.42 -0.17 15.22
N PHE A 94 -10.97 0.66 16.11
CA PHE A 94 -11.21 2.08 15.86
C PHE A 94 -10.10 2.93 16.48
N CYS A 95 -9.28 3.59 15.66
CA CYS A 95 -8.44 4.70 16.12
C CYS A 95 -9.21 6.03 16.03
N THR A 96 -9.04 6.89 17.03
CA THR A 96 -9.46 8.28 16.99
C THR A 96 -8.33 9.12 17.57
N THR A 97 -7.45 9.63 16.71
CA THR A 97 -6.55 10.74 17.01
C THR A 97 -7.15 12.05 16.48
N ARG A 98 -6.67 13.21 16.99
CA ARG A 98 -7.22 14.57 16.77
C ARG A 98 -7.33 15.02 15.29
N LYS A 99 -6.86 14.22 14.33
CA LYS A 99 -7.27 14.22 12.92
C LYS A 99 -7.80 12.82 12.62
N THR A 100 -9.11 12.68 12.56
CA THR A 100 -9.84 11.41 12.62
C THR A 100 -9.41 10.44 11.50
N ILE A 101 -8.63 9.41 11.84
CA ILE A 101 -8.30 8.28 10.96
C ILE A 101 -9.18 7.10 11.41
N LYS A 102 -10.27 6.85 10.69
CA LYS A 102 -11.15 5.72 11.02
C LYS A 102 -10.65 4.47 10.30
N ILE A 103 -10.08 3.52 11.02
CA ILE A 103 -9.72 2.22 10.47
C ILE A 103 -10.99 1.35 10.44
N TYR A 104 -11.43 0.95 9.25
CA TYR A 104 -12.56 0.02 9.07
C TYR A 104 -12.01 -1.31 8.61
N LEU A 105 -12.10 -2.31 9.47
CA LEU A 105 -11.75 -3.69 9.15
C LEU A 105 -12.98 -4.37 8.58
N THR A 106 -12.93 -4.74 7.29
CA THR A 106 -13.94 -5.61 6.71
C THR A 106 -13.38 -7.02 6.68
N LYS A 107 -14.00 -7.94 7.42
CA LYS A 107 -13.66 -9.36 7.36
C LYS A 107 -14.16 -9.90 6.02
N CYS A 108 -13.26 -10.10 5.06
CA CYS A 108 -13.61 -10.82 3.84
C CYS A 108 -13.95 -12.27 4.25
N SER A 109 -15.23 -12.64 4.05
CA SER A 109 -15.76 -13.98 4.34
C SER A 109 -15.45 -14.94 3.20
#